data_AF-D4MP60-F1
#
_entry.id   AF-D4MP60-F1
#
_cell.length_a   1.000
_cell.length_b   1.000
_cell.length_c   1.000
_cell.angle_alpha   90.00
_cell.angle_beta   90.00
_cell.angle_gamma   90.00
#
_symmetry.space_group_name_H-M   'P 1'
#
loop_
_entity.id
_entity.type
_entity.pdbx_description
1 polymer ?
#
loop_
_entity_poly.entity_id
_entity_poly.type
_entity_poly.pdbx_seq_one_letter_code
_entity_poly.pdbx_strand_id
1 'polypeptide(L)'
;MLIKEEFLKKYNIAENEFRSANISFRELERIYNHYCSLEPKLRSISRDFLDEYLYDTERAGIHSYRYRLKEPGHLIEKIIRKRNDSLDSYQEIDSTNYYKYITDLIGIRVFFLYREDWRGFHEYITGRFENNPEHYVEDRLRDFDEDPGHWYIAERPKSYRRIGDTKIYDKNLIDIKSDGIYRSIHYIVKYKGYYVELQARTLFEEGWSEVDHDIVYPYFQNDVMLKDFSTLLNRLSGMADEMSSYFRRLKEAKERYQMEEDRHSL
;
A
#
# COMPACT_ATOMS: atom_id res chain seq x y z
N MET A 1 -21.50 16.68 11.08
CA MET A 1 -20.70 17.67 11.80
C MET A 1 -19.67 16.92 12.61
N LEU A 2 -18.39 17.22 12.43
CA LEU A 2 -17.31 16.57 13.17
C LEU A 2 -17.23 17.26 14.53
N ILE A 3 -17.38 16.56 15.65
CA ILE A 3 -17.23 17.15 16.99
C ILE A 3 -15.80 16.91 17.47
N LYS A 4 -15.06 17.98 17.78
CA LYS A 4 -13.63 17.90 18.12
C LYS A 4 -13.34 16.93 19.25
N GLU A 5 -14.01 17.11 20.38
CA GLU A 5 -13.77 16.31 21.58
C GLU A 5 -14.04 14.82 21.35
N GLU A 6 -15.13 14.50 20.66
CA GLU A 6 -15.49 13.13 20.28
C GLU A 6 -14.48 12.53 19.31
N PHE A 7 -14.04 13.30 18.32
CA PHE A 7 -13.06 12.87 17.33
C PHE A 7 -11.72 12.54 17.99
N LEU A 8 -11.15 13.48 18.76
CA LEU A 8 -9.86 13.28 19.42
C LEU A 8 -9.91 12.09 20.38
N LYS A 9 -11.00 11.93 21.13
CA LYS A 9 -11.21 10.76 22.00
C LYS A 9 -11.29 9.46 21.20
N LYS A 10 -12.05 9.44 20.10
CA LYS A 10 -12.21 8.25 19.24
C LYS A 10 -10.90 7.76 18.65
N TYR A 11 -10.02 8.68 18.24
CA TYR A 11 -8.75 8.37 17.60
C TYR A 11 -7.56 8.38 18.58
N ASN A 12 -7.82 8.50 19.88
CA ASN A 12 -6.80 8.58 20.94
C ASN A 12 -5.74 9.66 20.68
N ILE A 13 -6.15 10.81 20.15
CA ILE A 13 -5.26 11.94 19.83
C ILE A 13 -5.25 12.89 21.02
N ALA A 14 -4.07 13.14 21.59
CA ALA A 14 -3.93 14.04 22.71
C ALA A 14 -4.08 15.52 22.26
N GLU A 15 -4.58 16.39 23.13
CA GLU A 15 -4.82 17.80 22.76
C GLU A 15 -3.52 18.54 22.37
N ASN A 16 -2.39 18.20 22.99
CA ASN A 16 -1.07 18.71 22.61
C ASN A 16 -0.59 18.17 21.25
N GLU A 17 -0.89 16.92 20.93
CA GLU A 17 -0.61 16.32 19.63
C GLU A 17 -1.41 17.02 18.53
N PHE A 18 -2.70 17.27 18.76
CA PHE A 18 -3.53 18.04 17.82
C PHE A 18 -3.01 19.47 17.62
N ARG A 19 -2.60 20.15 18.70
CA ARG A 19 -2.01 21.50 18.61
C ARG A 19 -0.71 21.51 17.80
N SER A 20 0.11 20.47 17.93
CA SER A 20 1.39 20.35 17.22
C SER A 20 1.21 20.20 15.70
N ALA A 21 0.10 19.60 15.25
CA ALA A 21 -0.20 19.46 13.83
C ALA A 21 -0.48 20.81 13.13
N ASN A 22 -0.67 21.89 13.90
CA ASN A 22 -0.80 23.26 13.38
C ASN A 22 -1.86 23.41 12.26
N ILE A 23 -3.02 22.77 12.44
CA ILE A 23 -4.17 22.85 11.54
C ILE A 23 -5.45 23.13 12.33
N SER A 24 -6.27 24.05 11.83
CA SER A 24 -7.52 24.37 12.51
C SER A 24 -8.52 23.22 12.37
N PHE A 25 -9.31 22.97 13.42
CA PHE A 25 -10.34 21.93 13.37
C PHE A 25 -11.42 22.23 12.31
N ARG A 26 -11.67 23.52 12.04
CA ARG A 26 -12.55 23.97 10.97
C ARG A 26 -12.04 23.52 9.58
N GLU A 27 -10.73 23.57 9.35
CA GLU A 27 -10.15 23.10 8.08
C GLU A 27 -10.24 21.58 7.95
N LEU A 28 -10.03 20.84 9.05
CA LEU A 28 -10.24 19.39 9.08
C LEU A 28 -11.70 19.02 8.78
N GLU A 29 -12.68 19.77 9.31
CA GLU A 29 -14.09 19.58 8.97
C GLU A 29 -14.38 19.88 7.49
N ARG A 30 -13.74 20.89 6.90
CA ARG A 30 -13.85 21.16 5.45
C ARG A 30 -13.28 20.02 4.61
N ILE A 31 -12.11 19.49 4.98
CA ILE A 31 -11.51 18.32 4.32
C ILE A 31 -12.46 17.12 4.43
N TYR A 32 -13.00 16.84 5.62
CA TYR A 32 -13.94 15.75 5.87
C TYR A 32 -15.16 15.84 4.95
N ASN A 33 -15.82 17.01 4.92
CA ASN A 33 -17.02 17.22 4.13
C ASN A 33 -16.74 17.15 2.62
N HIS A 34 -15.62 17.73 2.16
CA HIS A 34 -15.20 17.64 0.76
C HIS A 34 -14.89 16.19 0.36
N TYR A 35 -14.23 15.42 1.24
CA TYR A 35 -13.94 14.02 0.96
C TYR A 35 -15.20 13.17 0.88
N CYS A 36 -16.17 13.37 1.78
CA CYS A 36 -17.47 12.69 1.70
C CYS A 36 -18.22 12.99 0.40
N SER A 37 -18.14 14.22 -0.13
CA SER A 37 -18.76 14.55 -1.43
C SER A 37 -17.96 14.01 -2.63
N LEU A 38 -16.65 13.83 -2.47
CA LEU A 38 -15.74 13.29 -3.49
C LEU A 38 -15.79 11.75 -3.57
N GLU A 39 -16.15 11.06 -2.49
CA GLU A 39 -16.13 9.60 -2.37
C GLU A 39 -16.82 8.86 -3.53
N PRO A 40 -18.03 9.25 -4.03
CA PRO A 40 -18.65 8.57 -5.16
C PRO A 40 -17.80 8.61 -6.43
N LYS A 41 -17.08 9.72 -6.67
CA LYS A 41 -16.15 9.86 -7.80
C LYS A 41 -14.96 8.94 -7.63
N LEU A 42 -14.34 8.90 -6.45
CA LEU A 42 -13.21 8.00 -6.17
C LEU A 42 -13.62 6.52 -6.32
N ARG A 43 -14.84 6.17 -5.91
CA ARG A 43 -15.41 4.84 -6.10
C ARG A 43 -15.58 4.46 -7.57
N SER A 44 -15.98 5.41 -8.41
CA SER A 44 -16.05 5.19 -9.86
C SER A 44 -14.66 4.97 -10.44
N ILE A 45 -13.70 5.84 -10.10
CA ILE A 45 -12.31 5.73 -10.57
C ILE A 45 -11.68 4.41 -10.14
N SER A 46 -11.94 3.97 -8.90
CA SER A 46 -11.44 2.69 -8.41
C SER A 46 -12.02 1.52 -9.19
N ARG A 47 -13.32 1.54 -9.54
CA ARG A 47 -13.94 0.48 -10.34
C ARG A 47 -13.35 0.42 -11.74
N ASP A 48 -13.21 1.57 -12.39
CA ASP A 48 -12.58 1.64 -13.71
C ASP A 48 -11.16 1.05 -13.69
N PHE A 49 -10.36 1.40 -12.69
CA PHE A 49 -9.01 0.87 -12.53
C PHE A 49 -9.01 -0.66 -12.35
N LEU A 50 -9.92 -1.18 -11.51
CA LEU A 50 -10.03 -2.63 -11.27
C LEU A 50 -10.44 -3.36 -12.55
N ASP A 51 -11.47 -2.87 -13.23
CA ASP A 51 -12.03 -3.50 -14.43
C ASP A 51 -11.01 -3.50 -15.58
N GLU A 52 -10.26 -2.41 -15.75
CA GLU A 52 -9.29 -2.26 -16.83
C GLU A 52 -7.97 -3.03 -16.58
N TYR A 53 -7.48 -3.03 -15.34
CA TYR A 53 -6.12 -3.50 -15.05
C TYR A 53 -6.03 -4.77 -14.20
N LEU A 54 -7.04 -5.10 -13.38
CA LEU A 54 -6.91 -6.17 -12.38
C LEU A 54 -8.00 -7.24 -12.44
N TYR A 55 -9.11 -7.01 -13.16
CA TYR A 55 -10.20 -7.97 -13.31
C TYR A 55 -9.73 -9.32 -13.87
N ASP A 56 -8.88 -9.28 -14.88
CA ASP A 56 -8.16 -10.45 -15.38
C ASP A 56 -6.91 -10.70 -14.52
N THR A 57 -7.12 -11.44 -13.43
CA THR A 57 -6.07 -11.72 -12.43
C THR A 57 -4.92 -12.54 -13.02
N GLU A 58 -5.21 -13.46 -13.95
CA GLU A 58 -4.19 -14.27 -14.62
C GLU A 58 -3.27 -13.38 -15.47
N ARG A 59 -3.85 -12.49 -16.27
CA ARG A 59 -3.09 -11.54 -17.07
C ARG A 59 -2.25 -10.59 -16.22
N ALA A 60 -2.78 -10.17 -15.08
CA ALA A 60 -2.05 -9.32 -14.13
C ALA A 60 -0.99 -10.09 -13.33
N GLY A 61 -0.96 -11.43 -13.39
CA GLY A 61 -0.02 -12.25 -12.61
C GLY A 61 -0.29 -12.19 -11.10
N ILE A 62 -1.56 -12.05 -10.70
CA ILE A 62 -2.00 -12.03 -9.31
C ILE A 62 -3.00 -13.14 -9.04
N HIS A 63 -3.13 -13.55 -7.79
CA HIS A 63 -4.13 -14.54 -7.38
C HIS A 63 -5.51 -13.90 -7.15
N SER A 64 -5.52 -12.78 -6.43
CA SER A 64 -6.75 -12.04 -6.12
C SER A 64 -6.40 -10.62 -5.70
N TYR A 65 -7.42 -9.77 -5.57
CA TYR A 65 -7.27 -8.41 -5.07
C TYR A 65 -8.42 -8.03 -4.15
N ARG A 66 -8.19 -6.99 -3.35
CA ARG A 66 -9.21 -6.27 -2.57
C ARG A 66 -9.02 -4.78 -2.78
N TYR A 67 -10.13 -4.05 -2.84
CA TYR A 67 -10.08 -2.59 -2.89
C TYR A 67 -10.77 -2.00 -1.67
N ARG A 68 -10.33 -0.80 -1.29
CA ARG A 68 -10.99 0.02 -0.28
C ARG A 68 -10.78 1.50 -0.59
N LEU A 69 -11.75 2.31 -0.18
CA LEU A 69 -11.55 3.75 -0.05
C LEU A 69 -11.16 4.07 1.39
N LYS A 70 -10.38 5.14 1.58
CA LYS A 70 -10.06 5.61 2.93
C LYS A 70 -11.33 6.04 3.65
N GLU A 71 -11.48 5.66 4.91
CA GLU A 71 -12.60 6.16 5.71
C GLU A 71 -12.40 7.65 6.06
N PRO A 72 -13.43 8.50 6.00
CA PRO A 72 -13.31 9.95 6.22
C PRO A 72 -12.65 10.31 7.55
N GLY A 73 -12.98 9.60 8.63
CA GLY A 73 -12.36 9.85 9.93
C GLY A 73 -10.88 9.45 9.98
N HIS A 74 -10.50 8.34 9.35
CA HIS A 74 -9.10 7.93 9.20
C HIS A 74 -8.30 8.85 8.28
N LEU A 75 -8.93 9.52 7.33
CA LEU A 75 -8.28 10.58 6.54
C LEU A 75 -7.85 11.73 7.46
N ILE A 76 -8.76 12.21 8.32
CA ILE A 76 -8.47 13.31 9.24
C ILE A 76 -7.38 12.92 10.26
N GLU A 77 -7.47 11.72 10.84
CA GLU A 77 -6.42 11.19 11.74
C GLU A 77 -5.06 11.12 11.02
N LYS A 78 -5.04 10.62 9.78
CA LYS A 78 -3.81 10.54 8.99
C LYS A 78 -3.20 11.91 8.71
N ILE A 79 -3.99 12.94 8.44
CA ILE A 79 -3.50 14.31 8.19
C ILE A 79 -2.86 14.90 9.44
N ILE A 80 -3.49 14.74 10.61
CA ILE A 80 -2.91 15.17 11.90
C ILE A 80 -1.57 14.46 12.14
N ARG A 81 -1.55 13.11 12.01
CA ARG A 81 -0.32 12.33 12.18
C ARG A 81 0.78 12.78 11.21
N LYS A 82 0.47 12.98 9.93
CA LYS A 82 1.47 13.39 8.93
C LYS A 82 2.05 14.78 9.18
N ARG A 83 1.24 15.73 9.65
CA ARG A 83 1.73 17.05 10.07
C ARG A 83 2.62 16.98 11.31
N ASN A 84 2.39 16.02 12.20
CA ASN A 84 3.28 15.75 13.34
C ASN A 84 4.57 15.01 12.93
N ASP A 85 4.50 14.08 11.97
CA ASP A 85 5.66 13.36 11.44
C ASP A 85 6.62 14.31 10.69
N SER A 86 6.08 15.24 9.90
CA SER A 86 6.84 16.24 9.16
C SER A 86 5.97 17.47 8.90
N LEU A 87 6.15 18.53 9.68
CA LEU A 87 5.38 19.75 9.49
C LEU A 87 5.72 20.39 8.14
N ASP A 88 7.00 20.47 7.79
CA ASP A 88 7.47 21.13 6.56
C ASP A 88 6.87 20.52 5.29
N SER A 89 6.72 19.20 5.25
CA SER A 89 6.18 18.49 4.06
C SER A 89 4.65 18.51 3.98
N TYR A 90 3.93 18.87 5.05
CA TYR A 90 2.46 18.74 5.13
C TYR A 90 1.75 20.02 5.61
N GLN A 91 2.49 21.12 5.86
CA GLN A 91 1.95 22.38 6.38
C GLN A 91 0.96 23.06 5.43
N GLU A 92 1.09 22.83 4.12
CA GLU A 92 0.24 23.45 3.08
C GLU A 92 -1.02 22.61 2.78
N ILE A 93 -1.26 21.50 3.50
CA ILE A 93 -2.48 20.72 3.33
C ILE A 93 -3.71 21.52 3.75
N ASP A 94 -4.70 21.55 2.86
CA ASP A 94 -6.03 22.09 3.10
C ASP A 94 -7.13 21.31 2.35
N SER A 95 -8.38 21.78 2.47
CA SER A 95 -9.57 21.22 1.82
C SER A 95 -9.55 21.22 0.29
N THR A 96 -8.65 21.99 -0.33
CA THR A 96 -8.54 22.13 -1.79
C THR A 96 -7.45 21.25 -2.40
N ASN A 97 -6.49 20.76 -1.60
CA ASN A 97 -5.32 20.06 -2.12
C ASN A 97 -4.96 18.74 -1.41
N TYR A 98 -5.65 18.34 -0.33
CA TYR A 98 -5.26 17.15 0.46
C TYR A 98 -5.11 15.85 -0.36
N TYR A 99 -5.85 15.69 -1.46
CA TYR A 99 -5.76 14.52 -2.34
C TYR A 99 -4.43 14.41 -3.09
N LYS A 100 -3.67 15.51 -3.17
CA LYS A 100 -2.30 15.52 -3.72
C LYS A 100 -1.26 14.99 -2.71
N TYR A 101 -1.58 15.04 -1.42
CA TYR A 101 -0.68 14.58 -0.36
C TYR A 101 -0.97 13.15 0.08
N ILE A 102 -2.25 12.78 0.12
CA ILE A 102 -2.69 11.48 0.62
C ILE A 102 -2.80 10.50 -0.53
N THR A 103 -1.80 9.63 -0.66
CA THR A 103 -1.66 8.68 -1.77
C THR A 103 -2.59 7.47 -1.71
N ASP A 104 -3.17 7.18 -0.55
CA ASP A 104 -3.97 5.99 -0.26
C ASP A 104 -5.47 6.31 -0.06
N LEU A 105 -5.96 7.39 -0.67
CA LEU A 105 -7.41 7.64 -0.73
C LEU A 105 -8.12 6.47 -1.44
N ILE A 106 -7.52 5.99 -2.51
CA ILE A 106 -7.86 4.73 -3.18
C ILE A 106 -6.74 3.73 -2.86
N GLY A 107 -7.06 2.67 -2.11
CA GLY A 107 -6.12 1.62 -1.78
C GLY A 107 -6.55 0.30 -2.39
N ILE A 108 -5.66 -0.33 -3.16
CA ILE A 108 -5.87 -1.67 -3.73
C ILE A 108 -4.78 -2.59 -3.21
N ARG A 109 -5.18 -3.72 -2.64
CA ARG A 109 -4.27 -4.79 -2.27
C ARG A 109 -4.34 -5.88 -3.30
N VAL A 110 -3.18 -6.27 -3.82
CA VAL A 110 -3.05 -7.40 -4.74
C VAL A 110 -2.32 -8.53 -4.03
N PHE A 111 -2.79 -9.75 -4.25
CA PHE A 111 -2.33 -10.93 -3.53
C PHE A 111 -1.64 -11.90 -4.46
N PHE A 112 -0.47 -12.38 -4.03
CA PHE A 112 0.25 -13.47 -4.65
C PHE A 112 0.07 -14.76 -3.85
N LEU A 113 0.15 -15.89 -4.55
CA LEU A 113 0.37 -17.17 -3.87
C LEU A 113 1.83 -17.34 -3.48
N TYR A 114 2.74 -16.87 -4.34
CA TYR A 114 4.17 -17.05 -4.14
C TYR A 114 4.89 -15.71 -4.24
N ARG A 115 5.90 -15.52 -3.41
CA ARG A 115 6.63 -14.25 -3.37
C ARG A 115 7.28 -13.93 -4.71
N GLU A 116 7.77 -14.93 -5.45
CA GLU A 116 8.48 -14.70 -6.72
C GLU A 116 7.57 -14.19 -7.85
N ASP A 117 6.24 -14.27 -7.71
CA ASP A 117 5.27 -13.75 -8.68
C ASP A 117 5.29 -12.21 -8.77
N TRP A 118 5.95 -11.56 -7.81
CA TRP A 118 6.13 -10.11 -7.79
C TRP A 118 6.73 -9.57 -9.09
N ARG A 119 7.62 -10.33 -9.75
CA ARG A 119 8.28 -9.89 -10.99
C ARG A 119 7.28 -9.76 -12.13
N GLY A 120 6.41 -10.75 -12.30
CA GLY A 120 5.38 -10.73 -13.34
C GLY A 120 4.43 -9.55 -13.14
N PHE A 121 3.99 -9.31 -11.91
CA PHE A 121 3.16 -8.14 -11.62
C PHE A 121 3.91 -6.81 -11.79
N HIS A 122 5.19 -6.75 -11.42
CA HIS A 122 6.02 -5.56 -11.62
C HIS A 122 6.17 -5.20 -13.11
N GLU A 123 6.52 -6.19 -13.94
CA GLU A 123 6.60 -6.05 -15.40
C GLU A 123 5.24 -5.67 -16.00
N TYR A 124 4.16 -6.29 -15.52
CA TYR A 124 2.81 -5.96 -15.94
C TYR A 124 2.45 -4.50 -15.64
N ILE A 125 2.60 -4.05 -14.39
CA ILE A 125 2.17 -2.71 -13.99
C ILE A 125 3.04 -1.62 -14.62
N THR A 126 4.36 -1.83 -14.69
CA THR A 126 5.29 -0.89 -15.34
C THR A 126 5.21 -0.91 -16.87
N GLY A 127 4.63 -1.96 -17.47
CA GLY A 127 4.25 -2.00 -18.88
C GLY A 127 2.92 -1.32 -19.19
N ARG A 128 2.11 -0.98 -18.18
CA ARG A 128 0.81 -0.29 -18.33
C ARG A 128 0.89 1.20 -17.99
N PHE A 129 1.72 1.54 -17.02
CA PHE A 129 1.92 2.90 -16.54
C PHE A 129 3.37 3.29 -16.71
N GLU A 130 3.61 4.50 -17.23
CA GLU A 130 4.95 5.04 -17.36
C GLU A 130 5.65 5.05 -16.00
N ASN A 131 6.87 4.50 -15.96
CA ASN A 131 7.71 4.47 -14.76
C ASN A 131 8.99 5.28 -15.00
N ASN A 132 8.84 6.59 -15.17
CA ASN A 132 9.94 7.50 -15.44
C ASN A 132 10.39 8.23 -14.16
N PRO A 133 11.67 8.10 -13.74
CA PRO A 133 12.19 8.81 -12.58
C PRO A 133 12.05 10.33 -12.63
N GLU A 134 11.99 10.94 -13.83
CA GLU A 134 11.78 12.38 -13.98
C GLU A 134 10.38 12.83 -13.55
N HIS A 135 9.42 11.90 -13.47
CA HIS A 135 8.04 12.16 -13.05
C HIS A 135 7.79 11.77 -11.59
N TYR A 136 8.80 11.30 -10.85
CA TYR A 136 8.63 10.96 -9.45
C TYR A 136 8.39 12.21 -8.60
N VAL A 137 7.33 12.15 -7.80
CA VAL A 137 6.86 13.25 -6.96
C VAL A 137 7.69 13.31 -5.69
N GLU A 138 8.45 14.40 -5.53
CA GLU A 138 9.19 14.71 -4.29
C GLU A 138 8.38 15.68 -3.43
N ASP A 139 7.90 16.77 -4.03
CA ASP A 139 6.98 17.74 -3.43
C ASP A 139 5.54 17.46 -3.89
N ARG A 140 4.70 17.05 -2.93
CA ARG A 140 3.31 16.63 -3.18
C ARG A 140 2.42 17.71 -3.78
N LEU A 141 2.75 18.99 -3.60
CA LEU A 141 1.96 20.08 -4.12
C LEU A 141 2.49 20.57 -5.46
N ARG A 142 3.80 20.76 -5.55
CA ARG A 142 4.46 21.38 -6.71
C ARG A 142 4.66 20.41 -7.87
N ASP A 143 4.97 19.15 -7.57
CA ASP A 143 5.23 18.13 -8.59
C ASP A 143 3.94 17.39 -8.99
N PHE A 144 2.80 17.75 -8.39
CA PHE A 144 1.52 17.14 -8.75
C PHE A 144 1.13 17.52 -10.17
N ASP A 145 1.04 16.53 -11.03
CA ASP A 145 0.57 16.69 -12.40
C ASP A 145 -0.96 16.85 -12.45
N GLU A 146 -1.39 18.06 -12.84
CA GLU A 146 -2.79 18.47 -12.92
C GLU A 146 -3.55 17.86 -14.12
N ASP A 147 -2.88 17.28 -15.12
CA ASP A 147 -3.56 16.69 -16.27
C ASP A 147 -4.22 15.35 -15.88
N PRO A 148 -5.54 15.22 -15.78
CA PRO A 148 -6.15 13.94 -15.41
C PRO A 148 -5.93 12.82 -16.43
N GLY A 149 -5.51 13.13 -17.66
CA GLY A 149 -5.27 12.17 -18.75
C GLY A 149 -3.88 11.50 -18.72
N HIS A 150 -2.89 12.10 -18.04
CA HIS A 150 -1.57 11.51 -17.90
C HIS A 150 -1.55 10.53 -16.72
N TRP A 151 -1.32 9.23 -16.99
CA TRP A 151 -1.31 8.18 -15.98
C TRP A 151 0.06 7.53 -15.87
N TYR A 152 0.64 7.54 -14.68
CA TYR A 152 2.04 7.16 -14.46
C TYR A 152 2.27 6.65 -13.03
N ILE A 153 3.42 6.02 -12.81
CA ILE A 153 3.91 5.65 -11.48
C ILE A 153 4.57 6.88 -10.87
N ALA A 154 3.93 7.46 -9.84
CA ALA A 154 4.31 8.73 -9.24
C ALA A 154 5.45 8.64 -8.23
N GLU A 155 5.83 7.43 -7.82
CA GLU A 155 6.98 7.20 -6.94
C GLU A 155 7.70 5.93 -7.34
N ARG A 156 9.02 5.91 -7.17
CA ARG A 156 9.79 4.67 -7.29
C ARG A 156 9.12 3.56 -6.46
N PRO A 157 8.78 2.41 -7.05
CA PRO A 157 8.17 1.32 -6.30
C PRO A 157 9.03 0.91 -5.11
N LYS A 158 8.38 0.56 -3.99
CA LYS A 158 9.06 0.27 -2.71
C LYS A 158 8.77 -1.15 -2.27
N SER A 159 9.79 -1.95 -2.01
CA SER A 159 9.67 -3.25 -1.36
C SER A 159 10.07 -3.12 0.10
N TYR A 160 9.11 -3.33 0.98
CA TYR A 160 9.34 -3.54 2.40
C TYR A 160 9.61 -5.02 2.62
N ARG A 161 10.70 -5.32 3.33
CA ARG A 161 11.09 -6.67 3.68
C ARG A 161 11.70 -6.73 5.08
N ARG A 162 11.77 -7.93 5.64
CA ARG A 162 12.47 -8.16 6.90
C ARG A 162 13.95 -8.45 6.66
N ILE A 163 14.79 -7.99 7.59
CA ILE A 163 16.21 -8.38 7.64
C ILE A 163 16.30 -9.91 7.78
N GLY A 164 17.05 -10.54 6.88
CA GLY A 164 17.23 -11.99 6.82
C GLY A 164 16.36 -12.69 5.78
N ASP A 165 15.35 -12.02 5.20
CA ASP A 165 14.60 -12.58 4.09
C ASP A 165 15.50 -12.79 2.86
N THR A 166 15.19 -13.82 2.07
CA THR A 166 15.90 -14.10 0.82
C THR A 166 15.81 -12.89 -0.13
N LYS A 167 16.93 -12.50 -0.74
CA LYS A 167 16.98 -11.40 -1.72
C LYS A 167 16.32 -11.83 -3.03
N ILE A 168 15.00 -11.61 -3.13
CA ILE A 168 14.23 -11.89 -4.35
C ILE A 168 13.98 -10.63 -5.19
N TYR A 169 14.11 -9.45 -4.59
CA TYR A 169 13.86 -8.14 -5.20
C TYR A 169 15.12 -7.54 -5.83
N ASP A 170 14.96 -6.96 -7.03
CA ASP A 170 16.03 -6.23 -7.72
C ASP A 170 16.04 -4.75 -7.30
N LYS A 171 17.16 -4.29 -6.76
CA LYS A 171 17.38 -2.90 -6.30
C LYS A 171 17.33 -1.88 -7.43
N ASN A 172 17.65 -2.31 -8.66
CA ASN A 172 17.62 -1.43 -9.83
C ASN A 172 16.18 -1.11 -10.25
N LEU A 173 15.23 -2.02 -9.96
CA LEU A 173 13.83 -1.89 -10.32
C LEU A 173 12.98 -1.29 -9.19
N ILE A 174 13.28 -1.64 -7.94
CA ILE A 174 12.47 -1.30 -6.76
C ILE A 174 13.39 -0.83 -5.63
N ASP A 175 12.98 0.21 -4.90
CA ASP A 175 13.66 0.64 -3.67
C ASP A 175 13.40 -0.35 -2.52
N ILE A 176 14.44 -0.78 -1.82
CA ILE A 176 14.33 -1.81 -0.78
C ILE A 176 14.42 -1.16 0.61
N LYS A 177 13.32 -1.21 1.36
CA LYS A 177 13.22 -0.80 2.77
C LYS A 177 13.32 -2.03 3.68
N SER A 178 14.23 -2.00 4.66
CA SER A 178 14.52 -3.17 5.53
C SER A 178 14.39 -2.83 7.02
N ASP A 179 13.53 -1.87 7.36
CA ASP A 179 13.55 -1.19 8.65
C ASP A 179 12.57 -1.81 9.67
N GLY A 180 12.00 -2.98 9.35
CA GLY A 180 11.00 -3.63 10.21
C GLY A 180 10.65 -5.06 9.80
N ILE A 181 9.56 -5.57 10.38
CA ILE A 181 9.00 -6.91 10.09
C ILE A 181 7.96 -6.90 8.97
N TYR A 182 7.55 -5.72 8.54
CA TYR A 182 6.52 -5.51 7.54
C TYR A 182 7.00 -5.92 6.14
N ARG A 183 6.15 -6.64 5.41
CA ARG A 183 6.42 -7.13 4.06
C ARG A 183 5.30 -6.72 3.11
N SER A 184 5.66 -5.96 2.08
CA SER A 184 4.75 -5.57 1.00
C SER A 184 5.54 -4.83 -0.09
N ILE A 185 5.03 -4.84 -1.32
CA ILE A 185 5.53 -3.98 -2.40
C ILE A 185 4.50 -2.91 -2.68
N HIS A 186 4.91 -1.64 -2.65
CA HIS A 186 4.04 -0.48 -2.83
C HIS A 186 4.33 0.19 -4.16
N TYR A 187 3.25 0.49 -4.90
CA TYR A 187 3.25 1.32 -6.09
C TYR A 187 2.26 2.45 -5.87
N ILE A 188 2.67 3.69 -6.18
CA ILE A 188 1.77 4.84 -6.19
C ILE A 188 1.52 5.20 -7.65
N VAL A 189 0.32 4.92 -8.15
CA VAL A 189 -0.07 5.21 -9.53
C VAL A 189 -0.98 6.43 -9.54
N LYS A 190 -0.66 7.43 -10.36
CA LYS A 190 -1.56 8.54 -10.65
C LYS A 190 -2.49 8.12 -11.79
N TYR A 191 -3.79 8.10 -11.53
CA TYR A 191 -4.82 7.65 -12.47
C TYR A 191 -6.05 8.55 -12.37
N LYS A 192 -6.50 9.09 -13.51
CA LYS A 192 -7.66 10.00 -13.62
C LYS A 192 -7.64 11.16 -12.60
N GLY A 193 -6.45 11.71 -12.34
CA GLY A 193 -6.23 12.86 -11.43
C GLY A 193 -6.16 12.53 -9.94
N TYR A 194 -6.08 11.25 -9.55
CA TYR A 194 -5.91 10.84 -8.15
C TYR A 194 -4.84 9.76 -8.02
N TYR A 195 -4.27 9.64 -6.84
CA TYR A 195 -3.39 8.52 -6.53
C TYR A 195 -4.18 7.27 -6.17
N VAL A 196 -3.70 6.14 -6.70
CA VAL A 196 -4.09 4.78 -6.38
C VAL A 196 -2.87 4.08 -5.81
N GLU A 197 -2.93 3.73 -4.52
CA GLU A 197 -1.89 2.97 -3.86
C GLU A 197 -2.14 1.47 -4.06
N LEU A 198 -1.24 0.80 -4.80
CA LEU A 198 -1.23 -0.64 -4.95
C LEU A 198 -0.27 -1.26 -3.93
N GLN A 199 -0.78 -2.14 -3.09
CA GLN A 199 0.02 -2.90 -2.12
C GLN A 199 0.01 -4.38 -2.49
N ALA A 200 1.13 -4.89 -2.96
CA ALA A 200 1.30 -6.28 -3.32
C ALA A 200 1.86 -7.08 -2.14
N ARG A 201 1.23 -8.21 -1.81
CA ARG A 201 1.58 -9.08 -0.67
C ARG A 201 1.27 -10.52 -1.00
N THR A 202 1.83 -11.48 -0.28
CA THR A 202 1.29 -12.85 -0.31
C THR A 202 0.02 -12.99 0.52
N LEU A 203 -0.74 -14.08 0.33
CA LEU A 203 -1.88 -14.38 1.19
C LEU A 203 -1.51 -14.52 2.68
N PHE A 204 -0.35 -15.07 2.99
CA PHE A 204 0.12 -15.22 4.38
C PHE A 204 0.55 -13.88 5.00
N GLU A 205 1.20 -13.03 4.21
CA GLU A 205 1.53 -11.66 4.60
C GLU A 205 0.27 -10.83 4.86
N GLU A 206 -0.74 -10.91 3.99
CA GLU A 206 -2.03 -10.24 4.21
C GLU A 206 -2.71 -10.75 5.48
N GLY A 207 -2.74 -12.07 5.69
CA GLY A 207 -3.33 -12.68 6.88
C GLY A 207 -2.73 -12.13 8.18
N TRP A 208 -1.40 -12.01 8.26
CA TRP A 208 -0.76 -11.36 9.41
C TRP A 208 -1.09 -9.86 9.47
N SER A 209 -1.03 -9.19 8.33
CA SER A 209 -1.17 -7.73 8.26
C SER A 209 -2.55 -7.24 8.66
N GLU A 210 -3.61 -7.97 8.32
CA GLU A 210 -4.98 -7.63 8.73
C GLU A 210 -5.16 -7.80 10.24
N VAL A 211 -4.58 -8.84 10.83
CA VAL A 211 -4.61 -9.03 12.30
C VAL A 211 -3.81 -7.92 13.00
N ASP A 212 -2.64 -7.55 12.48
CA ASP A 212 -1.83 -6.44 13.00
C ASP A 212 -2.57 -5.10 12.89
N HIS A 213 -3.24 -4.85 11.77
CA HIS A 213 -4.04 -3.64 11.55
C HIS A 213 -5.31 -3.55 12.40
N ASP A 214 -5.89 -4.69 12.80
CA ASP A 214 -7.07 -4.70 13.67
C ASP A 214 -6.70 -4.49 15.14
N ILE A 215 -5.56 -5.05 15.58
CA ILE A 215 -5.20 -5.14 17.00
C ILE A 215 -4.12 -4.14 17.43
N VAL A 216 -3.08 -3.94 16.61
CA VAL A 216 -1.86 -3.22 17.01
C VAL A 216 -1.80 -1.84 16.37
N TYR A 217 -1.91 -1.78 15.05
CA TYR A 217 -1.70 -0.54 14.29
C TYR A 217 -3.01 0.27 14.14
N PRO A 218 -3.00 1.60 14.34
CA PRO A 218 -1.87 2.45 14.73
C PRO A 218 -1.74 2.69 16.25
N TYR A 219 -2.74 2.33 17.06
CA TYR A 219 -2.88 2.88 18.42
C TYR A 219 -2.02 2.20 19.49
N PHE A 220 -1.65 0.94 19.31
CA PHE A 220 -0.98 0.12 20.32
C PHE A 220 0.46 -0.25 19.93
N GLN A 221 1.12 0.56 19.09
CA GLN A 221 2.51 0.30 18.67
C GLN A 221 3.54 0.29 19.82
N ASN A 222 3.20 0.92 20.96
CA ASN A 222 4.03 0.97 22.15
C ASN A 222 3.70 -0.14 23.17
N ASP A 223 2.66 -0.95 22.94
CA ASP A 223 2.33 -2.07 23.80
C ASP A 223 3.27 -3.25 23.50
N VAL A 224 4.08 -3.61 24.49
CA VAL A 224 5.13 -4.63 24.35
C VAL A 224 4.53 -6.01 24.02
N MET A 225 3.45 -6.39 24.70
CA MET A 225 2.85 -7.71 24.54
C MET A 225 2.21 -7.87 23.15
N LEU A 226 1.43 -6.87 22.74
CA LEU A 226 0.78 -6.88 21.42
C LEU A 226 1.81 -6.88 20.28
N LYS A 227 2.90 -6.12 20.45
CA LYS A 227 4.01 -6.09 19.49
C LYS A 227 4.74 -7.44 19.41
N ASP A 228 4.97 -8.10 20.54
CA ASP A 228 5.60 -9.42 20.56
C ASP A 228 4.73 -10.49 19.89
N PHE A 229 3.41 -10.49 20.16
CA PHE A 229 2.46 -11.37 19.48
C PHE A 229 2.42 -11.14 17.97
N SER A 230 2.35 -9.88 17.54
CA SER A 230 2.40 -9.54 16.11
C SER A 230 3.72 -10.01 15.48
N THR A 231 4.84 -9.87 16.19
CA THR A 231 6.16 -10.36 15.72
C THR A 231 6.19 -11.88 15.56
N LEU A 232 5.57 -12.64 16.48
CA LEU A 232 5.46 -14.09 16.37
C LEU A 232 4.59 -14.50 15.19
N LEU A 233 3.42 -13.87 15.01
CA LEU A 233 2.53 -14.16 13.89
C LEU A 233 3.20 -13.81 12.54
N ASN A 234 3.94 -12.71 12.47
CA ASN A 234 4.73 -12.34 11.29
C ASN A 234 5.78 -13.42 10.92
N ARG A 235 6.45 -14.00 11.93
CA ARG A 235 7.41 -15.10 11.72
C ARG A 235 6.71 -16.32 11.14
N LEU A 236 5.55 -16.68 11.69
CA LEU A 236 4.76 -17.82 11.20
C LEU A 236 4.33 -17.61 9.75
N SER A 237 3.81 -16.43 9.40
CA SER A 237 3.45 -16.10 8.02
C SER A 237 4.65 -16.17 7.08
N GLY A 238 5.80 -15.62 7.47
CA GLY A 238 7.02 -15.70 6.66
C GLY A 238 7.50 -17.14 6.43
N MET A 239 7.38 -18.02 7.44
CA MET A 239 7.67 -19.45 7.28
C MET A 239 6.69 -20.13 6.32
N ALA A 240 5.39 -19.80 6.40
CA ALA A 240 4.38 -20.33 5.49
C ALA A 240 4.64 -19.91 4.02
N ASP A 241 5.08 -18.68 3.79
CA ASP A 241 5.50 -18.21 2.46
C ASP A 241 6.71 -18.96 1.93
N GLU A 242 7.73 -19.18 2.77
CA GLU A 242 8.93 -19.92 2.41
C GLU A 242 8.62 -21.37 2.04
N MET A 243 7.78 -22.03 2.85
CA MET A 243 7.32 -23.40 2.59
C MET A 243 6.52 -23.47 1.29
N SER A 244 5.60 -22.54 1.05
CA SER A 244 4.83 -22.46 -0.20
C SER A 244 5.72 -22.33 -1.42
N SER A 245 6.73 -21.46 -1.33
CA SER A 245 7.73 -21.27 -2.40
C SER A 245 8.56 -22.54 -2.62
N TYR A 246 8.90 -23.27 -1.56
CA TYR A 246 9.63 -24.54 -1.65
C TYR A 246 8.79 -25.65 -2.29
N PHE A 247 7.50 -25.77 -1.94
CA PHE A 247 6.59 -26.73 -2.57
C PHE A 247 6.51 -26.53 -4.09
N ARG A 248 6.43 -25.27 -4.55
CA ARG A 248 6.43 -24.94 -5.97
C ARG A 248 7.73 -25.42 -6.66
N ARG A 249 8.90 -25.07 -6.10
CA ARG A 249 10.20 -25.48 -6.66
C ARG A 249 10.34 -27.00 -6.73
N LEU A 250 9.87 -27.73 -5.72
CA LEU A 250 9.87 -29.20 -5.72
C LEU A 250 8.99 -29.79 -6.82
N LYS A 251 7.78 -29.23 -7.01
CA LYS A 251 6.88 -29.66 -8.08
C LYS A 251 7.53 -29.47 -9.45
N GLU A 252 8.05 -28.27 -9.72
CA GLU A 252 8.72 -27.97 -10.99
C GLU A 252 9.95 -28.86 -11.24
N ALA A 253 10.72 -29.15 -10.19
CA ALA A 253 11.86 -30.07 -10.31
C ALA A 253 11.42 -31.48 -10.71
N LYS A 254 10.37 -32.02 -10.06
CA LYS A 254 9.81 -33.34 -10.41
C LYS A 254 9.28 -33.39 -11.85
N GLU A 255 8.59 -32.34 -12.29
CA GLU A 255 8.08 -32.24 -13.67
C GLU A 255 9.23 -32.24 -14.68
N ARG A 256 10.33 -31.51 -14.41
CA ARG A 256 11.53 -31.54 -15.25
C ARG A 256 12.18 -32.92 -15.31
N TYR A 257 12.37 -33.57 -14.17
CA TYR A 257 12.94 -34.93 -14.13
C TYR A 257 12.09 -35.93 -14.92
N GLN A 258 10.76 -35.88 -14.81
CA GLN A 258 9.87 -36.75 -15.58
C GLN A 258 10.00 -36.51 -17.09
N MET A 259 10.07 -35.24 -17.52
CA MET A 259 10.25 -34.89 -18.94
C MET A 259 11.59 -35.37 -19.50
N GLU A 260 12.65 -35.38 -18.67
CA GLU A 260 13.97 -35.90 -19.06
C GLU A 260 13.96 -37.43 -19.18
N GLU A 261 13.34 -38.15 -18.24
CA GLU A 261 13.17 -39.61 -18.33
C GLU A 261 12.35 -40.03 -19.58
N ASP A 262 11.27 -39.31 -19.88
CA ASP A 262 10.43 -39.58 -21.04
C ASP A 262 11.18 -39.32 -22.35
N ARG A 263 12.07 -38.31 -22.41
CA ARG A 263 12.94 -38.05 -23.57
C ARG A 263 14.04 -39.08 -23.77
N HIS A 264 14.55 -39.67 -22.68
CA HIS A 264 15.57 -40.73 -22.76
C HIS A 264 14.99 -42.12 -23.02
N SER A 265 13.66 -42.27 -22.90
CA SER A 265 12.93 -43.52 -23.16
C SER A 265 12.33 -43.61 -24.58
N LEU A 266 12.53 -42.58 -25.41
CA LEU A 266 12.17 -42.50 -26.83
C LEU A 266 13.41 -42.65 -27.73
#